data_AF-A0A097PSN5-F1
#
_entry.id   AF-A0A097PSN5-F1
#
_cell.length_a   1.000
_cell.length_b   1.000
_cell.length_c   1.000
_cell.angle_alpha   90.00
_cell.angle_beta   90.00
_cell.angle_gamma   90.00
#
_symmetry.space_group_name_H-M   'P 1'
#
loop_
_entity.id
_entity.type
_entity.pdbx_description
1 polymer ?
#
loop_
_entity_poly.entity_id
_entity_poly.type
_entity_poly.pdbx_seq_one_letter_code
_entity_poly.pdbx_strand_id
1 'polypeptide(L)'
;VKKVAASCVWLASKLEESPRKAKHIFLVFHRMECRRENRPLEHFDFFSKKYTDLKMELTRTERHLLKEMGFICHVEHPHKFIPSYLKTLEAKELRQEAWNLANDSLRTTLCVRFKGEVVACGVVYAAARRFQLPLPENPAWWTIFGADKTDIDEVCKVLAHLYSLPKAQYIHVSK
;
A
#
# COMPACT_ATOMS: atom_id res chain seq x y z
N VAL A 1 -13.45 -7.59 -7.81
CA VAL A 1 -12.07 -7.43 -7.25
C VAL A 1 -10.97 -7.50 -8.30
N LYS A 2 -10.76 -8.63 -9.02
CA LYS A 2 -9.62 -8.81 -9.97
C LYS A 2 -9.48 -7.69 -11.02
N LYS A 3 -10.58 -7.35 -11.70
CA LYS A 3 -10.63 -6.27 -12.72
C LYS A 3 -10.25 -4.90 -12.16
N VAL A 4 -10.79 -4.56 -10.99
CA VAL A 4 -10.51 -3.29 -10.29
C VAL A 4 -9.05 -3.24 -9.90
N ALA A 5 -8.49 -4.31 -9.31
CA ALA A 5 -7.08 -4.36 -8.96
C ALA A 5 -6.14 -4.17 -10.17
N ALA A 6 -6.43 -4.82 -11.30
CA ALA A 6 -5.67 -4.62 -12.55
C ALA A 6 -5.74 -3.17 -13.05
N SER A 7 -6.93 -2.56 -12.95
CA SER A 7 -7.16 -1.17 -13.34
C SER A 7 -6.46 -0.18 -12.40
N CYS A 8 -6.41 -0.46 -11.09
CA CYS A 8 -5.67 0.35 -10.13
C CYS A 8 -4.16 0.30 -10.40
N VAL A 9 -3.58 -0.87 -10.67
CA VAL A 9 -2.15 -1.00 -11.02
C VAL A 9 -1.86 -0.30 -12.36
N TRP A 10 -2.73 -0.48 -13.34
CA TRP A 10 -2.66 0.21 -14.63
C TRP A 10 -2.68 1.73 -14.46
N LEU A 11 -3.63 2.26 -13.69
CA LEU A 11 -3.77 3.69 -13.43
C LEU A 11 -2.58 4.23 -12.64
N ALA A 12 -2.20 3.59 -11.53
CA ALA A 12 -1.06 3.98 -10.70
C ALA A 12 0.23 4.04 -11.52
N SER A 13 0.46 3.09 -12.43
CA SER A 13 1.66 3.12 -13.29
C SER A 13 1.76 4.39 -14.15
N LYS A 14 0.63 4.97 -14.55
CA LYS A 14 0.60 6.22 -15.32
C LYS A 14 0.76 7.44 -14.41
N LEU A 15 0.14 7.42 -13.24
CA LEU A 15 0.26 8.50 -12.26
C LEU A 15 1.69 8.65 -11.71
N GLU A 16 2.40 7.52 -11.56
CA GLU A 16 3.79 7.46 -11.10
C GLU A 16 4.82 7.59 -12.23
N GLU A 17 4.41 8.08 -13.41
CA GLU A 17 5.29 8.28 -14.58
C GLU A 17 6.09 7.03 -15.00
N SER A 18 5.54 5.83 -14.73
CA SER A 18 6.11 4.54 -15.09
C SER A 18 5.11 3.68 -15.88
N PRO A 19 4.56 4.19 -17.00
CA PRO A 19 3.41 3.58 -17.67
C PRO A 19 3.74 2.17 -18.15
N ARG A 20 2.85 1.22 -17.82
CA ARG A 20 2.93 -0.16 -18.33
C ARG A 20 2.02 -0.35 -19.53
N LYS A 21 2.28 -1.37 -20.35
CA LYS A 21 1.38 -1.78 -21.46
C LYS A 21 0.32 -2.75 -20.93
N ALA A 22 -0.91 -2.67 -21.45
CA ALA A 22 -2.04 -3.46 -20.95
C ALA A 22 -1.74 -4.97 -21.00
N LYS A 23 -1.05 -5.41 -22.06
CA LYS A 23 -0.56 -6.80 -22.19
C LYS A 23 0.25 -7.29 -20.98
N HIS A 24 1.09 -6.44 -20.38
CA HIS A 24 1.92 -6.82 -19.24
C HIS A 24 1.09 -6.91 -17.97
N ILE A 25 0.13 -5.99 -17.79
CA ILE A 25 -0.83 -6.06 -16.67
C ILE A 25 -1.62 -7.37 -16.77
N PHE A 26 -2.22 -7.66 -17.92
CA PHE A 26 -3.02 -8.88 -18.08
C PHE A 26 -2.19 -10.15 -17.92
N LEU A 27 -0.95 -10.19 -18.43
CA LEU A 27 -0.10 -11.36 -18.27
C LEU A 27 0.20 -11.67 -16.80
N VAL A 28 0.49 -10.65 -15.99
CA VAL A 28 0.72 -10.81 -14.54
C VAL A 28 -0.56 -11.28 -13.85
N PHE A 29 -1.70 -10.64 -14.13
CA PHE A 29 -2.98 -11.02 -13.52
C PHE A 29 -3.44 -12.43 -13.93
N HIS A 30 -3.24 -12.82 -15.19
CA HIS A 30 -3.49 -14.18 -15.69
C HIS A 30 -2.63 -15.20 -14.96
N ARG A 31 -1.31 -14.95 -14.86
CA ARG A 31 -0.40 -15.83 -14.12
C ARG A 31 -0.79 -15.95 -12.63
N MET A 32 -1.17 -14.84 -12.00
CA MET A 32 -1.65 -14.83 -10.61
C MET A 32 -2.95 -15.61 -10.45
N GLU A 33 -3.85 -15.55 -11.43
CA GLU A 33 -5.11 -16.29 -11.45
C GLU A 33 -4.87 -17.79 -11.61
N CYS A 34 -4.07 -18.21 -12.60
CA CYS A 34 -3.67 -19.61 -12.75
C CYS A 34 -3.02 -20.16 -11.46
N ARG A 35 -2.15 -19.36 -10.81
CA ARG A 35 -1.54 -19.71 -9.51
C ARG A 35 -2.59 -19.93 -8.41
N ARG A 36 -3.57 -19.04 -8.29
CA ARG A 36 -4.60 -19.12 -7.23
C ARG A 36 -5.57 -20.27 -7.44
N GLU A 37 -5.81 -20.63 -8.68
CA GLU A 37 -6.77 -21.67 -9.08
C GLU A 37 -6.07 -23.01 -9.37
N ASN A 38 -4.76 -23.11 -9.10
CA ASN A 38 -3.92 -24.28 -9.36
C ASN A 38 -4.05 -24.83 -10.80
N ARG A 39 -4.18 -23.93 -11.79
CA ARG A 39 -4.27 -24.27 -13.21
C ARG A 39 -2.90 -24.15 -13.89
N PRO A 40 -2.64 -24.94 -14.93
CA PRO A 40 -1.44 -24.76 -15.75
C PRO A 40 -1.39 -23.35 -16.35
N LEU A 41 -0.19 -22.85 -16.58
CA LEU A 41 0.01 -21.56 -17.24
C LEU A 41 -0.25 -21.71 -18.74
N GLU A 42 -1.50 -21.50 -19.14
CA GLU A 42 -1.88 -21.51 -20.55
C GLU A 42 -1.39 -20.25 -21.26
N HIS A 43 -1.10 -20.40 -22.56
CA HIS A 43 -0.75 -19.29 -23.43
C HIS A 43 -1.88 -18.24 -23.44
N PHE A 44 -1.51 -17.00 -23.15
CA PHE A 44 -2.45 -15.89 -23.20
C PHE A 44 -2.48 -15.30 -24.62
N ASP A 45 -3.55 -15.57 -25.36
CA ASP A 45 -3.72 -15.06 -26.71
C ASP A 45 -4.08 -13.56 -26.74
N PHE A 46 -3.12 -12.75 -27.19
CA PHE A 46 -3.24 -11.30 -27.34
C PHE A 46 -3.97 -10.84 -28.60
N PHE A 47 -4.31 -11.75 -29.52
CA PHE A 47 -5.08 -11.45 -30.73
C PHE A 47 -6.54 -11.88 -30.60
N SER A 48 -6.88 -12.60 -29.52
CA SER A 48 -8.25 -13.02 -29.22
C SER A 48 -9.21 -11.85 -29.04
N LYS A 49 -10.49 -12.07 -29.38
CA LYS A 49 -11.59 -11.18 -29.00
C LYS A 49 -11.62 -10.93 -27.49
N LYS A 50 -11.32 -11.97 -26.69
CA LYS A 50 -11.22 -11.89 -25.23
C LYS A 50 -10.23 -10.82 -24.76
N TYR A 51 -9.04 -10.73 -25.37
CA TYR A 51 -8.07 -9.70 -25.03
C TYR A 51 -8.59 -8.30 -25.38
N THR A 52 -9.22 -8.14 -26.54
CA THR A 52 -9.82 -6.87 -26.95
C THR A 52 -10.90 -6.42 -25.97
N ASP A 53 -11.78 -7.33 -25.56
CA ASP A 53 -12.84 -7.07 -24.56
C ASP A 53 -12.24 -6.70 -23.20
N LEU A 54 -11.20 -7.41 -22.75
CA LEU A 54 -10.48 -7.08 -21.51
C LEU A 54 -9.84 -5.69 -21.56
N LYS A 55 -9.27 -5.30 -22.69
CA LYS A 55 -8.68 -3.97 -22.88
C LYS A 55 -9.75 -2.87 -22.80
N MET A 56 -10.90 -3.08 -23.43
CA MET A 56 -12.03 -2.14 -23.34
C MET A 56 -12.52 -2.00 -21.89
N GLU A 57 -12.66 -3.12 -21.18
CA GLU A 57 -13.05 -3.15 -19.77
C GLU A 57 -12.04 -2.46 -18.85
N LEU A 58 -10.73 -2.62 -19.12
CA LEU A 58 -9.66 -1.95 -18.38
C LEU A 58 -9.78 -0.43 -18.51
N THR A 59 -9.93 0.09 -19.73
CA THR A 59 -10.12 1.53 -19.98
C THR A 59 -11.43 2.05 -19.39
N ARG A 60 -12.51 1.27 -19.45
CA ARG A 60 -13.79 1.63 -18.83
C ARG A 60 -13.68 1.73 -17.31
N THR A 61 -13.05 0.73 -16.68
CA THR A 61 -12.85 0.69 -15.23
C THR A 61 -11.92 1.81 -14.77
N GLU A 62 -10.86 2.10 -15.51
CA GLU A 62 -9.98 3.24 -15.24
C GLU A 62 -10.77 4.56 -15.19
N ARG A 63 -11.65 4.78 -16.17
CA ARG A 63 -12.51 5.97 -16.21
C ARG A 63 -13.45 6.05 -15.01
N HIS A 64 -14.00 4.92 -14.57
CA HIS A 64 -14.81 4.87 -13.36
C HIS A 64 -13.98 5.22 -12.13
N LEU A 65 -12.79 4.63 -11.95
CA LEU A 65 -11.90 4.94 -10.83
C LEU A 65 -11.58 6.44 -10.74
N LEU A 66 -11.21 7.06 -11.86
CA LEU A 66 -10.93 8.49 -11.91
C LEU A 66 -12.13 9.35 -11.51
N LYS A 67 -13.34 8.98 -11.96
CA LYS A 67 -14.58 9.69 -11.61
C LYS A 67 -14.91 9.55 -10.13
N GLU A 68 -14.84 8.34 -9.58
CA GLU A 68 -15.15 8.09 -8.16
C GLU A 68 -14.16 8.81 -7.22
N MET A 69 -12.90 8.96 -7.64
CA MET A 69 -11.89 9.73 -6.89
C MET A 69 -11.99 11.25 -7.12
N GLY A 70 -12.93 11.72 -7.96
CA GLY A 70 -13.01 13.14 -8.33
C GLY A 70 -11.73 13.66 -9.01
N PHE A 71 -10.97 12.79 -9.68
CA PHE A 71 -9.65 13.07 -10.25
C PHE A 71 -8.59 13.50 -9.22
N ILE A 72 -8.85 13.35 -7.92
CA ILE A 72 -7.88 13.57 -6.85
C ILE A 72 -7.06 12.29 -6.71
N CYS A 73 -5.99 12.21 -7.49
CA CYS A 73 -5.13 11.01 -7.57
C CYS A 73 -3.76 11.19 -6.91
N HIS A 74 -3.48 12.37 -6.37
CA HIS A 74 -2.25 12.61 -5.61
C HIS A 74 -2.35 11.94 -4.24
N VAL A 75 -1.37 11.12 -3.89
CA VAL A 75 -1.32 10.40 -2.62
C VAL A 75 -0.01 10.74 -1.92
N GLU A 76 -0.10 11.18 -0.67
CA GLU A 76 1.07 11.33 0.19
C GLU A 76 1.22 10.09 1.07
N HIS A 77 2.22 9.28 0.74
CA HIS A 77 2.52 8.09 1.51
C HIS A 77 3.26 8.43 2.82
N PRO A 78 3.01 7.69 3.92
CA PRO A 78 3.69 7.91 5.20
C PRO A 78 5.22 7.83 5.07
N HIS A 79 5.71 7.02 4.12
CA HIS A 79 7.13 6.86 3.80
C HIS A 79 7.87 8.18 3.52
N LYS A 80 7.19 9.18 2.94
CA LYS A 80 7.75 10.51 2.65
C LYS A 80 8.22 11.21 3.92
N PHE A 81 7.53 11.02 5.04
CA PHE A 81 7.74 11.75 6.28
C PHE A 81 8.73 11.07 7.23
N ILE A 82 8.79 9.73 7.21
CA ILE A 82 9.59 8.91 8.13
C ILE A 82 11.06 9.38 8.25
N PRO A 83 11.82 9.62 7.15
CA PRO A 83 13.22 10.03 7.28
C PRO A 83 13.40 11.37 8.00
N SER A 84 12.48 12.32 7.77
CA SER A 84 12.50 13.62 8.43
C SER A 84 12.20 13.48 9.92
N TYR A 85 11.18 12.69 10.28
CA TYR A 85 10.79 12.50 11.68
C TYR A 85 11.90 11.82 12.47
N LEU A 86 12.46 10.74 11.94
CA LEU A 86 13.57 10.02 12.58
C LEU A 86 14.83 10.86 12.69
N LYS A 87 15.08 11.78 11.75
CA LYS A 87 16.20 12.73 11.85
C LYS A 87 15.99 13.70 13.01
N THR A 88 14.80 14.26 13.15
CA THR A 88 14.45 15.19 14.24
C THR A 88 14.47 14.51 15.61
N LEU A 89 14.09 13.24 15.69
CA LEU A 89 14.10 12.44 16.91
C LEU A 89 15.45 11.79 17.22
N GLU A 90 16.43 11.94 16.33
CA GLU A 90 17.74 11.26 16.40
C GLU A 90 17.67 9.72 16.45
N ALA A 91 16.53 9.12 16.06
CA ALA A 91 16.22 7.69 16.19
C ALA A 91 16.41 6.91 14.87
N LYS A 92 17.61 6.97 14.28
CA LYS A 92 17.90 6.37 12.96
C LYS A 92 17.76 4.85 12.93
N GLU A 93 17.94 4.18 14.06
CA GLU A 93 17.81 2.74 14.26
C GLU A 93 16.39 2.22 13.99
N LEU A 94 15.37 3.08 14.16
CA LEU A 94 13.97 2.72 13.92
C LEU A 94 13.60 2.68 12.43
N ARG A 95 14.49 3.15 11.54
CA ARG A 95 14.18 3.38 10.12
C ARG A 95 13.59 2.16 9.42
N GLN A 96 14.24 1.01 9.54
CA GLN A 96 13.79 -0.19 8.86
C GLN A 96 12.43 -0.66 9.39
N GLU A 97 12.25 -0.62 10.70
CA GLU A 97 11.02 -1.06 11.34
C GLU A 97 9.83 -0.14 11.03
N ALA A 98 10.03 1.18 11.13
CA ALA A 98 9.02 2.17 10.76
C ALA A 98 8.63 2.04 9.27
N TRP A 99 9.61 1.78 8.38
CA TRP A 99 9.36 1.55 6.96
C TRP A 99 8.54 0.28 6.71
N ASN A 100 8.85 -0.81 7.41
CA ASN A 100 8.10 -2.07 7.33
C ASN A 100 6.66 -1.88 7.81
N LEU A 101 6.47 -1.22 8.96
CA LEU A 101 5.16 -0.87 9.49
C LEU A 101 4.36 0.01 8.53
N ALA A 102 5.02 0.97 7.85
CA ALA A 102 4.39 1.80 6.83
C ALA A 102 3.93 0.98 5.62
N ASN A 103 4.73 0.01 5.15
CA ASN A 103 4.29 -0.92 4.10
C ASN A 103 3.08 -1.74 4.54
N ASP A 104 3.11 -2.27 5.77
CA ASP A 104 2.02 -3.08 6.30
C ASP A 104 0.75 -2.25 6.54
N SER A 105 0.88 -0.95 6.85
CA SER A 105 -0.27 -0.05 6.99
C SER A 105 -1.13 0.03 5.72
N LEU A 106 -0.54 -0.16 4.52
CA LEU A 106 -1.26 -0.18 3.24
C LEU A 106 -2.15 -1.41 3.06
N ARG A 107 -2.03 -2.43 3.93
CA ARG A 107 -2.95 -3.58 4.00
C ARG A 107 -4.20 -3.28 4.81
N THR A 108 -4.34 -2.06 5.32
CA THR A 108 -5.43 -1.61 6.18
C THR A 108 -6.10 -0.38 5.56
N THR A 109 -7.10 0.18 6.24
CA THR A 109 -7.79 1.40 5.79
C THR A 109 -7.15 2.69 6.30
N LEU A 110 -5.94 2.64 6.88
CA LEU A 110 -5.30 3.84 7.45
C LEU A 110 -5.05 4.93 6.40
N CYS A 111 -4.68 4.56 5.18
CA CYS A 111 -4.40 5.50 4.09
C CYS A 111 -5.62 6.29 3.60
N VAL A 112 -6.84 5.87 3.95
CA VAL A 112 -8.09 6.59 3.62
C VAL A 112 -8.73 7.25 4.83
N ARG A 113 -8.23 6.96 6.04
CA ARG A 113 -8.75 7.49 7.32
C ARG A 113 -7.89 8.63 7.86
N PHE A 114 -6.59 8.60 7.60
CA PHE A 114 -5.62 9.52 8.17
C PHE A 114 -4.69 10.09 7.11
N LYS A 115 -4.18 11.30 7.37
CA LYS A 115 -3.11 11.89 6.56
C LYS A 115 -1.82 11.08 6.69
N GLY A 116 -0.95 11.15 5.67
CA GLY A 116 0.30 10.40 5.65
C GLY A 116 1.23 10.75 6.82
N GLU A 117 1.24 12.00 7.27
CA GLU A 117 1.97 12.52 8.42
C GLU A 117 1.56 11.83 9.73
N VAL A 118 0.25 11.65 9.92
CA VAL A 118 -0.32 11.03 11.12
C VAL A 118 0.00 9.54 11.14
N VAL A 119 -0.15 8.86 9.99
CA VAL A 119 0.25 7.45 9.86
C VAL A 119 1.75 7.29 10.08
N ALA A 120 2.58 8.21 9.57
CA ALA A 120 4.02 8.23 9.80
C ALA A 120 4.37 8.36 11.29
N CYS A 121 3.68 9.24 12.03
CA CYS A 121 3.82 9.34 13.48
C CYS A 121 3.45 8.03 14.17
N GLY A 122 2.32 7.42 13.79
CA GLY A 122 1.87 6.16 14.36
C GLY A 122 2.84 4.99 14.11
N VAL A 123 3.40 4.85 12.92
CA VAL A 123 4.39 3.78 12.64
C VAL A 123 5.73 4.03 13.32
N VAL A 124 6.18 5.28 13.45
CA VAL A 124 7.40 5.62 14.22
C VAL A 124 7.17 5.34 15.71
N TYR A 125 6.01 5.71 16.24
CA TYR A 125 5.63 5.42 17.62
C TYR A 125 5.61 3.90 17.88
N ALA A 126 4.96 3.12 17.00
CA ALA A 126 4.92 1.68 17.10
C ALA A 126 6.31 1.03 16.99
N ALA A 127 7.17 1.52 16.09
CA ALA A 127 8.56 1.07 15.97
C ALA A 127 9.35 1.32 17.25
N ALA A 128 9.26 2.53 17.81
CA ALA A 128 9.93 2.89 19.06
C ALA A 128 9.51 1.98 20.22
N ARG A 129 8.21 1.66 20.34
CA ARG A 129 7.71 0.73 21.35
C ARG A 129 8.22 -0.69 21.16
N ARG A 130 8.35 -1.18 19.91
CA ARG A 130 8.94 -2.51 19.62
C ARG A 130 10.41 -2.57 20.00
N PHE A 131 11.15 -1.48 19.79
CA PHE A 131 12.57 -1.36 20.14
C PHE A 131 12.79 -0.99 21.61
N GLN A 132 11.72 -0.71 22.37
CA GLN A 132 11.80 -0.18 23.73
C GLN A 132 12.62 1.11 23.81
N LEU A 133 12.65 1.89 22.74
CA LEU A 133 13.34 3.18 22.67
C LEU A 133 12.44 4.27 23.28
N PRO A 134 12.87 4.94 24.37
CA PRO A 134 12.12 6.05 24.93
C PRO A 134 12.23 7.27 24.01
N LEU A 135 11.10 7.73 23.48
CA LEU A 135 11.01 9.00 22.76
C LEU A 135 10.50 10.11 23.70
N PRO A 136 10.77 11.40 23.41
CA PRO A 136 10.33 12.50 24.27
C PRO A 136 8.81 12.56 24.44
N GLU A 137 8.32 12.47 25.68
CA GLU A 137 6.88 12.59 26.00
C GLU A 137 6.51 13.94 26.64
N ASN A 138 7.49 14.75 27.04
CA ASN A 138 7.27 16.08 27.61
C ASN A 138 8.24 17.14 27.04
N PRO A 139 7.80 17.99 26.08
CA PRO A 139 6.53 17.90 25.37
C PRO A 139 6.49 16.66 24.47
N ALA A 140 5.29 16.16 24.20
CA ALA A 140 5.13 14.96 23.38
C ALA A 140 5.62 15.17 21.95
N TRP A 141 6.56 14.34 21.51
CA TRP A 141 7.28 14.54 20.25
C TRP A 141 6.39 14.57 19.01
N TRP A 142 5.23 13.92 19.02
CA TRP A 142 4.33 13.91 17.86
C TRP A 142 3.62 15.24 17.61
N THR A 143 3.58 16.13 18.62
CA THR A 143 2.92 17.43 18.51
C THR A 143 3.59 18.35 17.49
N ILE A 144 4.92 18.31 17.37
CA ILE A 144 5.67 19.08 16.37
C ILE A 144 5.41 18.62 14.94
N PHE A 145 4.84 17.43 14.75
CA PHE A 145 4.45 16.89 13.45
C PHE A 145 2.94 17.02 13.18
N GLY A 146 2.20 17.71 14.06
CA GLY A 146 0.78 17.96 13.89
C GLY A 146 -0.11 16.71 14.07
N ALA A 147 0.40 15.67 14.74
CA ALA A 147 -0.38 14.50 15.11
C ALA A 147 -0.84 14.60 16.57
N ASP A 148 -1.96 13.97 16.88
CA ASP A 148 -2.46 13.83 18.24
C ASP A 148 -2.25 12.40 18.76
N LYS A 149 -2.40 12.22 20.07
CA LYS A 149 -2.20 10.92 20.72
C LYS A 149 -3.29 9.92 20.33
N THR A 150 -4.52 10.40 20.16
CA THR A 150 -5.70 9.59 19.83
C THR A 150 -5.58 8.90 18.47
N ASP A 151 -5.12 9.63 17.46
CA ASP A 151 -4.90 9.12 16.10
C ASP A 151 -3.71 8.17 16.06
N ILE A 152 -2.62 8.49 16.76
CA ILE A 152 -1.46 7.60 16.90
C ILE A 152 -1.87 6.27 17.54
N ASP A 153 -2.68 6.32 18.59
CA ASP A 153 -3.18 5.12 19.26
C ASP A 153 -4.10 4.31 18.34
N GLU A 154 -4.91 4.96 17.52
CA GLU A 154 -5.75 4.28 16.52
C GLU A 154 -4.91 3.63 15.41
N VAL A 155 -3.89 4.31 14.89
CA VAL A 155 -2.93 3.72 13.95
C VAL A 155 -2.27 2.48 14.56
N CYS A 156 -1.82 2.59 15.81
CA CYS A 156 -1.19 1.49 16.53
C CYS A 156 -2.15 0.32 16.76
N LYS A 157 -3.40 0.58 17.13
CA LYS A 157 -4.46 -0.44 17.30
C LYS A 157 -4.73 -1.18 16.00
N VAL A 158 -4.88 -0.46 14.88
CA VAL A 158 -5.13 -1.05 13.56
C VAL A 158 -3.95 -1.92 13.12
N LEU A 159 -2.71 -1.48 13.33
CA LEU A 159 -1.51 -2.28 13.05
C LEU A 159 -1.43 -3.51 13.96
N ALA A 160 -1.67 -3.35 15.27
CA ALA A 160 -1.68 -4.47 16.20
C ALA A 160 -2.72 -5.53 15.80
N HIS A 161 -3.92 -5.10 15.39
CA HIS A 161 -4.93 -5.99 14.85
C HIS A 161 -4.44 -6.71 13.57
N LEU A 162 -3.83 -5.99 12.63
CA LEU A 162 -3.26 -6.61 11.42
C LEU A 162 -2.25 -7.71 11.76
N TYR A 163 -1.39 -7.51 12.75
CA TYR A 163 -0.40 -8.50 13.18
C TYR A 163 -0.98 -9.65 14.02
N SER A 164 -2.20 -9.50 14.55
CA SER A 164 -2.93 -10.60 15.20
C SER A 164 -3.51 -11.59 14.19
N LEU A 165 -3.64 -11.20 12.92
CA LEU A 165 -4.16 -12.06 11.86
C LEU A 165 -3.12 -13.12 11.45
N PRO A 166 -3.57 -14.29 10.92
CA PRO A 166 -2.67 -15.30 10.40
C PRO A 166 -1.71 -14.73 9.35
N LYS A 167 -0.44 -15.16 9.42
CA LYS A 167 0.56 -14.77 8.42
C LYS A 167 0.12 -15.25 7.04
N ALA A 168 0.32 -14.41 6.03
CA ALA A 168 0.09 -14.80 4.64
C ALA A 168 1.02 -15.97 4.28
N GLN A 169 0.46 -17.03 3.70
CA GLN A 169 1.23 -18.19 3.27
C GLN A 169 1.65 -18.03 1.81
N TYR A 170 2.92 -18.30 1.54
CA TYR A 170 3.42 -18.32 0.16
C TYR A 170 2.96 -19.62 -0.53
N ILE A 171 2.14 -19.49 -1.58
CA ILE A 171 1.71 -20.62 -2.40
C ILE A 171 2.79 -20.90 -3.44
N HIS A 172 3.55 -21.98 -3.29
CA HIS A 172 4.60 -22.35 -4.24
C HIS A 172 4.01 -22.63 -5.63
N VAL A 173 4.66 -22.14 -6.68
CA VAL A 173 4.27 -22.40 -8.07
C VAL A 173 5.39 -23.22 -8.69
N SER A 174 5.15 -24.49 -8.93
CA SER A 174 6.09 -25.35 -9.67
C SER A 174 6.34 -24.77 -11.09
N LYS A 175 7.55 -25.01 -11.59
CA LYS A 175 8.12 -24.44 -12.82
C LYS A 175 7.31 -24.79 -14.06
#